data_AF-A0A820SIT3-F1
#
_entry.id   AF-A0A820SIT3-F1
#
_cell.length_a   1.000
_cell.length_b   1.000
_cell.length_c   1.000
_cell.angle_alpha   90.00
_cell.angle_beta   90.00
_cell.angle_gamma   90.00
#
_symmetry.space_group_name_H-M   'P 1'
#
loop_
_entity.id
_entity.type
_entity.pdbx_description
1 polymer ?
#
loop_
_entity_poly.entity_id
_entity_poly.type
_entity_poly.pdbx_seq_one_letter_code
_entity_poly.pdbx_strand_id
1 'polypeptide(L)'
;MLAVMQFFSLYNIDLSFNRLQSIALHGIKLDKVLSVLLDLTCLPNFVVHYHITIEELDLPFDVFEIFIKEMTSKLQGLSIGKMSMNFTYLDVNQWEQLISQHIPYLSKFQFEYYEKMPSLSNDHHNLLKQFTTFFWIKQHLVL
;
A
#
# COMPACT_ATOMS: atom_id res chain seq x y z
N MET A 1 3.61 -20.14 -4.53
CA MET A 1 3.85 -18.69 -4.66
C MET A 1 5.00 -18.43 -5.64
N LEU A 2 4.88 -18.88 -6.89
CA LEU A 2 5.92 -18.76 -7.93
C LEU A 2 5.34 -18.19 -9.24
N ALA A 3 4.04 -18.43 -9.49
CA ALA A 3 3.36 -17.97 -10.70
C ALA A 3 3.12 -16.44 -10.75
N VAL A 4 2.91 -15.77 -9.61
CA VAL A 4 2.63 -14.32 -9.58
C VAL A 4 3.88 -13.49 -9.88
N MET A 5 5.05 -13.93 -9.38
CA MET A 5 6.32 -13.23 -9.63
C MET A 5 6.78 -13.31 -11.10
N GLN A 6 6.45 -14.39 -11.81
CA GLN A 6 6.79 -14.52 -13.22
C GLN A 6 5.94 -13.62 -14.13
N PHE A 7 4.72 -13.25 -13.71
CA PHE A 7 3.78 -12.51 -14.54
C PHE A 7 4.31 -11.10 -14.89
N PHE A 8 4.76 -10.32 -13.90
CA PHE A 8 5.27 -8.95 -14.14
C PHE A 8 6.70 -8.89 -14.71
N SER A 9 7.43 -10.02 -14.72
CA SER A 9 8.70 -10.10 -15.46
C SER A 9 8.52 -10.45 -16.94
N LEU A 10 7.34 -10.94 -17.32
CA LEU A 10 7.04 -11.45 -18.66
C LEU A 10 6.02 -10.59 -19.41
N TYR A 11 5.20 -9.81 -18.71
CA TYR A 11 4.13 -9.00 -19.30
C TYR A 11 4.21 -7.55 -18.79
N ASN A 12 4.30 -6.60 -19.74
CA ASN A 12 4.08 -5.19 -19.45
C ASN A 12 2.59 -4.99 -19.15
N ILE A 13 2.28 -4.26 -18.09
CA ILE A 13 0.92 -3.79 -17.87
C ILE A 13 0.66 -2.73 -18.95
N ASP A 14 -0.20 -3.05 -19.91
CA ASP A 14 -0.56 -2.16 -21.00
C ASP A 14 -2.06 -1.88 -21.03
N LEU A 15 -2.48 -1.08 -22.01
CA LEU A 15 -3.86 -0.64 -22.16
C LEU A 15 -4.86 -1.79 -22.42
N SER A 16 -4.40 -3.03 -22.66
CA SER A 16 -5.25 -4.20 -22.83
C SER A 16 -5.88 -4.68 -21.52
N PHE A 17 -5.34 -4.30 -20.35
CA PHE A 17 -5.85 -4.62 -19.01
C PHE A 17 -7.06 -3.75 -18.61
N ASN A 18 -8.06 -3.62 -19.48
CA ASN A 18 -9.22 -2.73 -19.32
C ASN A 18 -10.27 -3.17 -18.26
N ARG A 19 -9.99 -4.23 -17.50
CA ARG A 19 -10.87 -4.78 -16.44
C ARG A 19 -10.13 -5.07 -15.14
N LEU A 20 -8.94 -4.49 -14.94
CA LEU A 20 -8.06 -4.80 -13.81
C LEU A 20 -8.62 -4.25 -12.47
N GLN A 21 -9.23 -5.12 -11.65
CA GLN A 21 -9.88 -4.76 -10.38
C GLN A 21 -8.98 -4.84 -9.14
N SER A 22 -7.90 -5.59 -9.20
CA SER A 22 -7.03 -5.80 -8.05
C SER A 22 -5.64 -6.14 -8.54
N ILE A 23 -4.63 -5.61 -7.85
CA ILE A 23 -3.24 -5.94 -8.10
C ILE A 23 -2.54 -6.24 -6.77
N ALA A 24 -1.86 -7.38 -6.74
CA ALA A 24 -1.07 -7.79 -5.60
C ALA A 24 0.40 -7.85 -6.01
N LEU A 25 1.22 -7.04 -5.34
CA LEU A 25 2.64 -6.89 -5.56
C LEU A 25 3.38 -7.60 -4.41
N HIS A 26 4.04 -8.71 -4.72
CA HIS A 26 4.76 -9.52 -3.73
C HIS A 26 6.25 -9.55 -4.03
N GLY A 27 7.09 -9.18 -3.05
CA GLY A 27 8.54 -9.31 -3.12
C GLY A 27 9.16 -8.61 -4.34
N ILE A 28 8.55 -7.51 -4.78
CA ILE A 28 9.00 -6.75 -5.94
C ILE A 28 10.07 -5.77 -5.48
N LYS A 29 11.21 -5.75 -6.18
CA LYS A 29 12.26 -4.76 -5.93
C LYS A 29 11.76 -3.36 -6.20
N LEU A 30 12.29 -2.37 -5.46
CA LEU A 30 11.86 -0.99 -5.56
C LEU A 30 11.76 -0.47 -7.00
N ASP A 31 12.82 -0.64 -7.79
CA ASP A 31 12.88 -0.21 -9.20
C ASP A 31 11.70 -0.76 -10.04
N LYS A 32 11.29 -1.99 -9.77
CA LYS A 32 10.16 -2.64 -10.43
C LYS A 32 8.80 -2.25 -9.86
N VAL A 33 8.72 -1.94 -8.56
CA VAL A 33 7.50 -1.37 -7.97
C VAL A 33 7.21 -0.05 -8.67
N LEU A 34 8.21 0.81 -8.83
CA LEU A 34 8.02 2.12 -9.47
C LEU A 34 7.54 2.00 -10.91
N SER A 35 8.13 1.09 -11.69
CA SER A 35 7.71 0.88 -13.09
C SER A 35 6.27 0.38 -13.17
N VAL A 36 5.91 -0.63 -12.36
CA VAL A 36 4.55 -1.16 -12.31
C VAL A 36 3.56 -0.09 -11.90
N LEU A 37 3.92 0.73 -10.89
CA LEU A 37 3.05 1.78 -10.40
C LEU A 37 2.83 2.87 -11.48
N LEU A 38 3.86 3.27 -12.21
CA LEU A 38 3.73 4.20 -13.34
C LEU A 38 2.83 3.64 -14.44
N ASP A 39 2.98 2.36 -14.77
CA ASP A 39 2.13 1.71 -15.79
C ASP A 39 0.65 1.72 -15.38
N LEU A 40 0.35 1.52 -14.09
CA LEU A 40 -1.02 1.59 -13.56
C LEU A 40 -1.64 2.99 -13.69
N THR A 41 -0.85 4.06 -13.56
CA THR A 41 -1.37 5.44 -13.75
C THR A 41 -1.81 5.71 -15.19
N CYS A 42 -1.23 4.98 -16.15
CA CYS A 42 -1.52 5.13 -17.58
C CYS A 42 -2.75 4.33 -18.05
N LEU A 43 -3.35 3.49 -17.20
CA LEU A 43 -4.48 2.66 -17.59
C LEU A 43 -5.73 3.52 -17.89
N PRO A 44 -6.34 3.38 -19.09
CA PRO A 44 -7.36 4.29 -19.56
C PRO A 44 -8.64 4.11 -18.73
N ASN A 45 -9.27 5.25 -18.44
CA ASN A 45 -10.51 5.40 -17.68
C ASN A 45 -11.50 4.26 -17.88
N PHE A 46 -11.77 3.48 -16.83
CA PHE A 46 -13.11 3.04 -16.46
C PHE A 46 -13.06 2.62 -15.00
N VAL A 47 -13.88 3.25 -14.13
CA VAL A 47 -14.68 2.73 -12.98
C VAL A 47 -14.08 1.64 -12.07
N VAL A 48 -12.81 1.32 -12.22
CA VAL A 48 -12.22 0.17 -11.58
C VAL A 48 -11.43 0.69 -10.41
N HIS A 49 -12.09 0.61 -9.28
CA HIS A 49 -11.44 0.71 -8.00
C HIS A 49 -10.45 -0.43 -7.89
N TYR A 50 -9.19 -0.09 -7.69
CA TYR A 50 -8.16 -1.09 -7.48
C TYR A 50 -7.86 -1.25 -6.00
N HIS A 51 -7.56 -2.50 -5.66
CA HIS A 51 -6.94 -2.88 -4.41
C HIS A 51 -5.47 -3.11 -4.68
N ILE A 52 -4.60 -2.41 -3.96
CA ILE A 52 -3.16 -2.64 -3.98
C ILE A 52 -2.80 -3.40 -2.70
N THR A 53 -2.21 -4.58 -2.86
CA THR A 53 -1.54 -5.28 -1.77
C THR A 53 -0.04 -5.21 -2.02
N ILE A 54 0.73 -4.69 -1.07
CA ILE A 54 2.18 -4.69 -1.12
C ILE A 54 2.71 -5.54 0.03
N GLU A 55 3.38 -6.65 -0.28
CA GLU A 55 4.08 -7.46 0.70
C GLU A 55 5.59 -7.22 0.63
N GLU A 56 6.24 -7.12 1.80
CA GLU A 56 7.69 -6.94 1.93
C GLU A 56 8.20 -5.61 1.37
N LEU A 57 7.49 -4.51 1.71
CA LEU A 57 7.86 -3.15 1.30
C LEU A 57 9.13 -2.67 2.03
N ASP A 58 10.22 -2.53 1.29
CA ASP A 58 11.50 -1.97 1.73
C ASP A 58 11.72 -0.60 1.07
N LEU A 59 10.88 0.38 1.43
CA LEU A 59 10.89 1.73 0.87
C LEU A 59 10.58 2.76 1.96
N PRO A 60 11.30 3.89 2.04
CA PRO A 60 10.91 5.03 2.88
C PRO A 60 9.47 5.53 2.64
N PHE A 61 8.79 5.98 3.70
CA PHE A 61 7.39 6.42 3.60
C PHE A 61 7.20 7.60 2.64
N ASP A 62 8.10 8.58 2.67
CA ASP A 62 8.06 9.76 1.79
C ASP A 62 8.08 9.37 0.31
N VAL A 63 8.92 8.39 -0.03
CA VAL A 63 9.00 7.86 -1.40
C VAL A 63 7.71 7.11 -1.75
N PHE A 64 7.20 6.27 -0.85
CA PHE A 64 5.89 5.60 -1.03
C PHE A 64 4.73 6.60 -1.19
N GLU A 65 4.73 7.67 -0.41
CA GLU A 65 3.70 8.71 -0.39
C GLU A 65 3.58 9.39 -1.75
N ILE A 66 4.71 9.74 -2.38
CA ILE A 66 4.75 10.31 -3.73
C ILE A 66 4.02 9.40 -4.72
N PHE A 67 4.21 8.08 -4.66
CA PHE A 67 3.55 7.18 -5.59
C PHE A 67 2.06 7.05 -5.35
N ILE A 68 1.66 6.91 -4.08
CA ILE A 68 0.25 6.80 -3.75
C ILE A 68 -0.51 8.06 -4.15
N LYS A 69 0.12 9.25 -4.04
CA LYS A 69 -0.42 10.54 -4.50
C LYS A 69 -0.78 10.57 -5.99
N GLU A 70 -0.05 9.84 -6.83
CA GLU A 70 -0.34 9.75 -8.27
C GLU A 70 -1.49 8.76 -8.57
N MET A 71 -1.84 7.87 -7.63
CA MET A 71 -2.86 6.82 -7.79
C MET A 71 -4.22 7.15 -7.15
N THR A 72 -4.33 8.36 -6.66
CA THR A 72 -5.29 8.85 -5.66
C THR A 72 -6.76 8.77 -6.03
N SER A 73 -7.08 9.09 -7.28
CA SER A 73 -8.49 9.28 -7.70
C SER A 73 -9.31 7.98 -7.79
N LYS A 74 -8.68 6.81 -7.72
CA LYS A 74 -9.33 5.51 -8.01
C LYS A 74 -9.01 4.41 -6.99
N LEU A 75 -8.13 4.65 -6.01
CA LEU A 75 -7.73 3.64 -5.03
C LEU A 75 -8.81 3.47 -3.93
N GLN A 76 -9.39 2.27 -3.80
CA GLN A 76 -10.34 1.93 -2.72
C GLN A 76 -9.75 1.04 -1.64
N GLY A 77 -8.77 0.21 -2.01
CA GLY A 77 -8.15 -0.71 -1.09
C GLY A 77 -6.65 -0.55 -1.07
N LEU A 78 -6.09 -0.39 0.11
CA LEU A 78 -4.65 -0.40 0.33
C LEU A 78 -4.33 -1.39 1.44
N SER A 79 -3.61 -2.44 1.10
CA SER A 79 -3.07 -3.41 2.05
C SER A 79 -1.56 -3.36 1.98
N ILE A 80 -0.92 -3.19 3.13
CA ILE A 80 0.54 -3.28 3.22
C ILE A 80 0.90 -4.26 4.31
N GLY A 81 1.71 -5.25 3.95
CA GLY A 81 2.10 -6.31 4.84
C GLY A 81 3.60 -6.58 4.85
N LYS A 82 4.05 -7.20 5.95
CA LYS A 82 5.42 -7.69 6.14
C LYS A 82 6.50 -6.61 5.95
N MET A 83 6.24 -5.39 6.40
CA MET A 83 7.25 -4.32 6.37
C MET A 83 8.46 -4.70 7.24
N SER A 84 9.66 -4.48 6.72
CA SER A 84 10.90 -4.65 7.46
C SER A 84 11.30 -3.35 8.16
N MET A 85 11.33 -3.35 9.49
CA MET A 85 12.02 -2.39 10.40
C MET A 85 11.88 -0.86 10.14
N ASN A 86 11.07 -0.43 9.17
CA ASN A 86 10.94 0.97 8.82
C ASN A 86 9.80 1.60 9.63
N PHE A 87 10.17 2.20 10.75
CA PHE A 87 9.24 2.81 11.69
C PHE A 87 8.52 4.04 11.14
N THR A 88 8.93 4.60 10.00
CA THR A 88 8.25 5.76 9.41
C THR A 88 6.79 5.48 9.07
N TYR A 89 6.44 4.20 8.83
CA TYR A 89 5.06 3.79 8.56
C TYR A 89 4.17 3.67 9.81
N LEU A 90 4.75 3.80 11.01
CA LEU A 90 3.99 3.83 12.26
C LEU A 90 3.53 5.23 12.65
N ASP A 91 3.86 6.25 11.84
CA ASP A 91 3.34 7.61 12.04
C ASP A 91 1.88 7.69 11.59
N VAL A 92 0.99 7.63 12.57
CA VAL A 92 -0.45 7.70 12.35
C VAL A 92 -0.86 8.98 11.62
N ASN A 93 -0.20 10.11 11.92
CA ASN A 93 -0.62 11.41 11.39
C ASN A 93 -0.28 11.52 9.91
N GLN A 94 0.88 10.99 9.50
CA GLN A 94 1.25 10.93 8.09
C GLN A 94 0.24 10.12 7.29
N TRP A 95 -0.20 8.99 7.83
CA TRP A 95 -1.22 8.17 7.20
C TRP A 95 -2.59 8.87 7.15
N GLU A 96 -3.05 9.48 8.24
CA GLU A 96 -4.32 10.22 8.25
C GLU A 96 -4.31 11.36 7.23
N GLN A 97 -3.20 12.11 7.13
CA GLN A 97 -3.03 13.19 6.16
C GLN A 97 -3.04 12.67 4.72
N LEU A 98 -2.26 11.63 4.43
CA LEU A 98 -2.21 11.01 3.11
C LEU A 98 -3.61 10.52 2.67
N ILE A 99 -4.29 9.76 3.52
CA ILE A 99 -5.61 9.21 3.18
C ILE A 99 -6.63 10.34 3.00
N SER A 100 -6.65 11.32 3.91
CA SER A 100 -7.66 12.39 3.88
C SER A 100 -7.49 13.35 2.71
N GLN A 101 -6.25 13.68 2.35
CA GLN A 101 -5.97 14.67 1.31
C GLN A 101 -5.89 14.08 -0.08
N HIS A 102 -5.45 12.82 -0.17
CA HIS A 102 -5.03 12.24 -1.43
C HIS A 102 -5.84 11.00 -1.77
N ILE A 103 -6.25 10.18 -0.81
CA ILE A 103 -6.99 8.94 -1.12
C ILE A 103 -8.43 9.00 -0.58
N PRO A 104 -9.26 9.96 -0.99
CA PRO A 104 -10.57 10.19 -0.37
C PRO A 104 -11.56 9.05 -0.60
N TYR A 105 -11.30 8.19 -1.58
CA TYR A 105 -12.13 7.03 -1.90
C TYR A 105 -11.66 5.73 -1.25
N LEU A 106 -10.62 5.77 -0.41
CA LEU A 106 -10.18 4.60 0.34
C LEU A 106 -11.33 4.12 1.23
N SER A 107 -11.72 2.87 1.06
CA SER A 107 -12.79 2.21 1.82
C SER A 107 -12.27 1.04 2.64
N LYS A 108 -11.08 0.53 2.29
CA LYS A 108 -10.40 -0.52 3.03
C LYS A 108 -8.92 -0.21 3.17
N PHE A 109 -8.47 -0.08 4.40
CA PHE A 109 -7.06 -0.01 4.74
C PHE A 109 -6.67 -1.25 5.56
N GLN A 110 -5.57 -1.90 5.20
CA GLN A 110 -5.03 -3.04 5.95
C GLN A 110 -3.54 -2.83 6.15
N PHE A 111 -3.09 -3.05 7.36
CA PHE A 111 -1.73 -2.73 7.76
C PHE A 111 -1.20 -3.86 8.64
N GLU A 112 -0.32 -4.70 8.10
CA GLU A 112 0.31 -5.80 8.81
C GLU A 112 1.80 -5.49 9.04
N TYR A 113 2.13 -5.15 10.29
CA TYR A 113 3.50 -4.91 10.71
C TYR A 113 4.10 -6.19 11.31
N TYR A 114 5.12 -6.76 10.65
CA TYR A 114 5.72 -8.03 11.11
C TYR A 114 6.92 -7.75 12.03
N GLU A 115 6.72 -7.96 13.32
CA GLU A 115 7.74 -7.76 14.35
C GLU A 115 8.67 -8.98 14.42
N LYS A 116 9.82 -8.94 13.75
CA LYS A 116 10.80 -10.04 13.75
C LYS A 116 11.78 -10.03 14.93
N MET A 117 11.57 -9.19 15.96
CA MET A 117 12.51 -9.00 17.08
C MET A 117 11.82 -9.14 18.44
N PRO A 118 12.23 -10.06 19.34
CA PRO A 118 11.58 -10.29 20.64
C PRO A 118 11.77 -9.20 21.70
N SER A 119 12.45 -8.08 21.40
CA SER A 119 13.00 -7.18 22.43
C SER A 119 12.83 -5.69 22.13
N LEU A 120 11.66 -5.28 21.63
CA LEU A 120 11.36 -3.86 21.44
C LEU A 120 10.67 -3.26 22.68
N SER A 121 11.07 -2.03 23.01
CA SER A 121 10.59 -1.26 24.17
C SER A 121 9.08 -0.98 24.09
N ASN A 122 8.46 -0.74 25.25
CA ASN A 122 7.05 -0.32 25.41
C ASN A 122 6.58 0.76 24.43
N ASP A 123 7.49 1.56 23.87
CA ASP A 123 7.21 2.67 22.96
C ASP A 123 6.55 2.21 21.65
N HIS A 124 6.86 1.01 21.15
CA HIS A 124 6.36 0.50 19.87
C HIS A 124 4.89 0.09 19.96
N HIS A 125 4.52 -0.57 21.06
CA HIS A 125 3.12 -0.89 21.35
C HIS A 125 2.28 0.38 21.52
N ASN A 126 2.89 1.48 21.99
CA ASN A 126 2.19 2.75 22.12
C ASN A 126 1.96 3.45 20.77
N LEU A 127 2.83 3.23 19.75
CA LEU A 127 2.59 3.73 18.39
C LEU A 127 1.41 3.01 17.72
N LEU A 128 1.34 1.68 17.82
CA LEU A 128 0.23 0.91 17.23
C LEU A 128 -1.13 1.26 17.86
N LYS A 129 -1.16 1.60 19.16
CA LYS A 129 -2.38 2.07 19.83
C LYS A 129 -2.95 3.37 19.22
N GLN A 130 -2.16 4.14 18.48
CA GLN A 130 -2.63 5.37 17.86
C GLN A 130 -3.60 5.10 16.68
N PHE A 131 -3.56 3.90 16.09
CA PHE A 131 -4.47 3.46 15.03
C PHE A 131 -5.86 3.03 15.53
N THR A 132 -6.34 3.64 16.62
CA THR A 132 -7.63 3.29 17.26
C THR A 132 -8.67 4.42 17.22
N THR A 133 -8.33 5.55 16.60
CA THR A 133 -9.26 6.69 16.46
C THR A 133 -10.46 6.31 15.57
N PHE A 134 -11.56 7.09 15.68
CA PHE A 134 -12.76 6.87 14.85
C PHE A 134 -12.46 6.93 13.35
N PHE A 135 -11.44 7.68 12.96
CA PHE A 135 -10.94 7.71 11.59
C PHE A 135 -10.55 6.31 11.12
N TRP A 136 -9.73 5.58 11.89
CA TRP A 136 -9.25 4.23 11.55
C TRP A 136 -10.34 3.17 11.57
N ILE A 137 -11.28 3.29 12.50
CA ILE A 137 -12.46 2.41 12.57
C ILE A 137 -13.31 2.56 11.30
N LYS A 138 -13.50 3.80 10.82
CA LYS A 138 -14.24 4.08 9.57
C LYS A 138 -13.52 3.53 8.33
N GLN A 139 -12.19 3.48 8.34
CA GLN A 139 -11.38 2.93 7.24
C GLN A 139 -11.28 1.40 7.24
N HIS A 140 -12.08 0.73 8.08
CA HIS A 140 -12.10 -0.72 8.27
C HIS A 140 -10.69 -1.30 8.48
N LEU A 141 -9.87 -0.59 9.26
CA LEU A 141 -8.50 -1.00 9.52
C LEU A 141 -8.46 -2.41 10.14
N VAL A 142 -7.68 -3.29 9.51
CA VAL A 142 -7.26 -4.57 10.07
C VAL A 142 -5.77 -4.47 10.37
N LEU A 143 -5.43 -4.55 11.66
CA LEU A 143 -4.06 -4.63 12.19
C LEU A 143 -3.59 -6.08 12.27
#